data_AF-A0A4U0SNF9-F1
#
_entry.id   AF-A0A4U0SNF9-F1
#
_cell.length_a   1.000
_cell.length_b   1.000
_cell.length_c   1.000
_cell.angle_alpha   90.00
_cell.angle_beta   90.00
_cell.angle_gamma   90.00
#
_symmetry.space_group_name_H-M   'P 1'
#
loop_
_entity.id
_entity.type
_entity.pdbx_description
1 polymer ?
#
loop_
_entity_poly.entity_id
_entity_poly.type
_entity_poly.pdbx_seq_one_letter_code
_entity_poly.pdbx_strand_id
1 'polypeptide(L)'
;MTEPAPVAINMDDFDRRLGAMVREAAMTDIYLVIVAQQLCDSPYGALLVAGESSSRAIEVCKTLIDAHTDIAEAKRVELRELLRRAAELVKRRNRYVHGTAIYDAAGIAHTFRMRHRKVGLERAPVDLEDLSDIAHGFVTLSIAFNEWIAAVYGEDQAA
;
A
#
# COMPACT_ATOMS: atom_id res chain seq x y z
N MET A 1 27.48 25.89 -19.93
CA MET A 1 27.12 24.81 -18.98
C MET A 1 26.31 23.80 -19.77
N THR A 2 26.88 22.64 -20.05
CA THR A 2 26.16 21.53 -20.70
C THR A 2 25.30 20.83 -19.66
N GLU A 3 23.99 20.73 -19.90
CA GLU A 3 23.12 19.88 -19.08
C GLU A 3 23.64 18.43 -19.13
N PRO A 4 23.66 17.72 -17.98
CA PRO A 4 24.05 16.32 -17.95
C PRO A 4 23.12 15.51 -18.86
N ALA A 5 23.70 14.61 -19.65
CA ALA A 5 22.92 13.71 -20.50
C ALA A 5 21.93 12.90 -19.64
N PRO A 6 20.69 12.72 -20.11
CA PRO A 6 19.71 11.90 -19.39
C PRO A 6 20.26 10.50 -19.19
N VAL A 7 20.34 10.07 -17.93
CA VAL A 7 20.79 8.72 -17.57
C VAL A 7 19.63 7.77 -17.87
N ALA A 8 19.83 6.91 -18.87
CA ALA A 8 18.87 5.84 -19.15
C ALA A 8 18.67 4.99 -17.88
N ILE A 9 17.42 4.70 -17.55
CA ILE A 9 17.10 3.89 -16.37
C ILE A 9 17.64 2.48 -16.60
N ASN A 10 18.37 1.97 -15.60
CA ASN A 10 18.74 0.56 -15.56
C ASN A 10 17.48 -0.27 -15.30
N MET A 11 16.98 -0.95 -16.34
CA MET A 11 15.75 -1.74 -16.27
C MET A 11 15.83 -2.90 -15.29
N ASP A 12 17.00 -3.51 -15.11
CA ASP A 12 17.18 -4.58 -14.13
C ASP A 12 17.01 -4.06 -12.70
N ASP A 13 17.50 -2.84 -12.41
CA ASP A 13 17.32 -2.22 -11.10
C ASP A 13 15.86 -1.79 -10.88
N PHE A 14 15.22 -1.27 -11.91
CA PHE A 14 13.79 -0.94 -11.88
C PHE A 14 12.94 -2.18 -11.56
N ASP A 15 13.11 -3.27 -12.30
CA ASP A 15 12.33 -4.50 -12.13
C ASP A 15 12.56 -5.11 -10.75
N ARG A 16 13.80 -5.11 -10.26
CA ARG A 16 14.13 -5.58 -8.91
C ARG A 16 13.42 -4.77 -7.82
N ARG A 17 13.44 -3.44 -7.92
CA ARG A 17 12.79 -2.55 -6.93
C ARG A 17 11.27 -2.61 -7.02
N LEU A 18 10.73 -2.68 -8.23
CA LEU A 18 9.30 -2.87 -8.47
C LEU A 18 8.83 -4.19 -7.85
N GLY A 19 9.56 -5.28 -8.09
CA GLY A 19 9.27 -6.60 -7.50
C GLY A 19 9.30 -6.59 -5.97
N ALA A 20 10.31 -5.96 -5.36
CA ALA A 20 10.38 -5.79 -3.91
C ALA A 20 9.16 -5.00 -3.39
N MET A 21 8.84 -3.86 -4.00
CA MET A 21 7.70 -3.03 -3.63
C MET A 21 6.36 -3.79 -3.74
N VAL A 22 6.16 -4.59 -4.80
CA VAL A 22 4.95 -5.42 -4.97
C VAL A 22 4.86 -6.51 -3.90
N ARG A 23 5.98 -7.15 -3.56
CA ARG A 23 6.03 -8.16 -2.49
C ARG A 23 5.61 -7.58 -1.15
N GLU A 24 6.17 -6.44 -0.76
CA GLU A 24 5.86 -5.81 0.54
C GLU A 24 4.42 -5.26 0.58
N ALA A 25 3.91 -4.76 -0.54
CA ALA A 25 2.51 -4.39 -0.67
C ALA A 25 1.58 -5.60 -0.43
N ALA A 26 1.91 -6.76 -1.01
CA ALA A 26 1.12 -7.99 -0.81
C ALA A 26 1.15 -8.47 0.65
N MET A 27 2.27 -8.32 1.36
CA MET A 27 2.33 -8.60 2.79
C MET A 27 1.41 -7.67 3.60
N THR A 28 1.37 -6.38 3.24
CA THR A 28 0.45 -5.44 3.89
C THR A 28 -1.02 -5.80 3.60
N ASP A 29 -1.33 -6.26 2.39
CA ASP A 29 -2.68 -6.74 2.04
C ASP A 29 -3.11 -7.93 2.92
N ILE A 30 -2.20 -8.87 3.22
CA ILE A 30 -2.46 -9.97 4.17
C ILE A 30 -2.82 -9.43 5.55
N TYR A 31 -2.07 -8.44 6.06
CA TYR A 31 -2.39 -7.83 7.36
C TYR A 31 -3.75 -7.13 7.36
N LEU A 32 -4.17 -6.49 6.26
CA LEU A 32 -5.51 -5.94 6.15
C LEU A 32 -6.59 -7.04 6.24
N VAL A 33 -6.35 -8.21 5.66
CA VAL A 33 -7.23 -9.38 5.79
C VAL A 33 -7.31 -9.84 7.24
N ILE A 34 -6.18 -9.96 7.92
CA ILE A 34 -6.13 -10.38 9.33
C ILE A 34 -6.86 -9.34 10.20
N VAL A 35 -6.61 -8.05 10.00
CA VAL A 35 -7.32 -6.96 10.72
C VAL A 35 -8.83 -7.07 10.51
N ALA A 36 -9.30 -7.30 9.28
CA ALA A 36 -10.72 -7.47 9.00
C ALA A 36 -11.30 -8.71 9.72
N GLN A 37 -10.57 -9.82 9.78
CA GLN A 37 -10.98 -11.01 10.53
C GLN A 37 -11.14 -10.71 12.03
N GLN A 38 -10.14 -10.07 12.62
CA GLN A 38 -10.16 -9.74 14.05
C GLN A 38 -11.30 -8.78 14.39
N LEU A 39 -11.49 -7.71 13.60
CA LEU A 39 -12.56 -6.74 13.82
C LEU A 39 -13.98 -7.28 13.59
N CYS A 40 -14.12 -8.41 12.89
CA CYS A 40 -15.43 -9.05 12.73
C CYS A 40 -15.70 -10.10 13.82
N ASP A 41 -14.73 -10.37 14.68
CA ASP A 41 -14.74 -11.49 15.63
C ASP A 41 -15.18 -12.80 14.95
N SER A 42 -14.71 -13.01 13.72
CA SER A 42 -15.19 -14.11 12.87
C SER A 42 -14.15 -14.52 11.84
N PRO A 43 -13.93 -15.83 11.63
CA PRO A 43 -13.07 -16.30 10.56
C PRO A 43 -13.58 -15.88 9.17
N TYR A 44 -14.88 -15.61 9.05
CA TYR A 44 -15.50 -15.13 7.81
C TYR A 44 -15.27 -13.65 7.54
N GLY A 45 -14.70 -12.88 8.48
CA GLY A 45 -14.35 -11.47 8.26
C GLY A 45 -13.38 -11.27 7.10
N ALA A 46 -12.52 -12.26 6.82
CA ALA A 46 -11.66 -12.25 5.64
C ALA A 46 -12.44 -12.18 4.32
N LEU A 47 -13.64 -12.77 4.26
CA LEU A 47 -14.46 -12.76 3.05
C LEU A 47 -14.96 -11.36 2.68
N LEU A 48 -14.99 -10.42 3.63
CA LEU A 48 -15.37 -9.03 3.37
C LEU A 48 -14.34 -8.27 2.54
N VAL A 49 -13.09 -8.75 2.53
CA VAL A 49 -11.95 -8.11 1.86
C VAL A 49 -11.23 -9.04 0.88
N ALA A 50 -11.59 -10.32 0.85
CA ALA A 50 -11.00 -11.30 -0.06
C ALA A 50 -11.32 -10.95 -1.52
N GLY A 51 -10.29 -10.83 -2.34
CA GLY A 51 -10.41 -10.47 -3.77
C GLY A 51 -10.69 -8.98 -4.02
N GLU A 52 -10.83 -8.17 -2.97
CA GLU A 52 -10.99 -6.73 -3.09
C GLU A 52 -9.66 -6.02 -3.38
N SER A 53 -9.73 -4.83 -3.95
CA SER A 53 -8.56 -3.96 -4.05
C SER A 53 -8.06 -3.52 -2.67
N SER A 54 -6.75 -3.29 -2.51
CA SER A 54 -6.17 -2.78 -1.24
C SER A 54 -6.89 -1.53 -0.73
N SER A 55 -7.27 -0.61 -1.63
CA SER A 55 -8.04 0.58 -1.26
C SER A 55 -9.41 0.23 -0.68
N ARG A 56 -10.11 -0.76 -1.24
CA ARG A 56 -11.41 -1.20 -0.72
C ARG A 56 -11.25 -1.93 0.62
N ALA A 57 -10.25 -2.79 0.76
CA ALA A 57 -9.94 -3.45 2.02
C ALA A 57 -9.66 -2.44 3.15
N ILE A 58 -8.89 -1.38 2.88
CA ILE A 58 -8.64 -0.29 3.84
C ILE A 58 -9.95 0.37 4.29
N GLU A 59 -10.86 0.70 3.36
CA GLU A 59 -12.15 1.32 3.70
C GLU A 59 -13.06 0.37 4.51
N VAL A 60 -13.02 -0.92 4.23
CA VAL A 60 -13.74 -1.93 5.02
C VAL A 60 -13.18 -1.97 6.45
N CYS A 61 -11.85 -2.10 6.63
CA CYS A 61 -11.22 -2.09 7.95
C CYS A 61 -11.53 -0.80 8.72
N LYS A 62 -11.55 0.36 8.03
CA LYS A 62 -11.94 1.64 8.63
C LYS A 62 -13.38 1.64 9.12
N THR A 63 -14.30 1.11 8.32
CA THR A 63 -15.72 0.99 8.70
C THR A 63 -15.89 0.06 9.90
N LEU A 64 -15.16 -1.06 9.91
CA LEU A 64 -15.21 -2.04 10.99
C LEU A 64 -14.67 -1.46 12.31
N ILE A 65 -13.52 -0.78 12.31
CA ILE A 65 -12.98 -0.18 13.54
C ILE A 65 -13.87 0.96 14.07
N ASP A 66 -14.55 1.70 13.20
CA ASP A 66 -15.50 2.74 13.60
C ASP A 66 -16.75 2.16 14.28
N ALA A 67 -17.13 0.91 13.96
CA ALA A 67 -18.24 0.20 14.60
C ALA A 67 -17.84 -0.50 15.91
N HIS A 68 -16.55 -0.75 16.15
CA HIS A 68 -16.04 -1.54 17.27
C HIS A 68 -15.92 -0.69 18.56
N THR A 69 -16.97 -0.65 19.38
CA THR A 69 -17.04 0.27 20.54
C THR A 69 -16.21 -0.17 21.76
N ASP A 70 -15.94 -1.46 21.87
CA ASP A 70 -15.22 -2.15 22.94
C ASP A 70 -13.68 -2.02 22.85
N ILE A 71 -13.13 -1.73 21.68
CA ILE A 71 -11.70 -1.38 21.55
C ILE A 71 -11.46 0.02 22.13
N ALA A 72 -10.42 0.16 22.96
CA ALA A 72 -10.02 1.44 23.52
C ALA A 72 -9.82 2.52 22.44
N GLU A 73 -10.34 3.74 22.66
CA GLU A 73 -10.28 4.82 21.65
C GLU A 73 -8.86 5.10 21.16
N ALA A 74 -7.86 5.04 22.05
CA ALA A 74 -6.46 5.22 21.67
C ALA A 74 -6.01 4.21 20.59
N LYS A 75 -6.43 2.95 20.72
CA LYS A 75 -6.14 1.89 19.74
C LYS A 75 -6.94 2.04 18.46
N ARG A 76 -8.17 2.55 18.51
CA ARG A 76 -8.93 2.91 17.31
C ARG A 76 -8.25 4.01 16.51
N VAL A 77 -7.81 5.09 17.18
CA VAL A 77 -7.07 6.19 16.56
C VAL A 77 -5.77 5.70 15.93
N GLU A 78 -5.02 4.84 16.64
CA GLU A 78 -3.80 4.22 16.14
C GLU A 78 -4.06 3.44 14.84
N LEU A 79 -5.07 2.57 14.81
CA LEU A 79 -5.39 1.81 13.59
C LEU A 79 -5.83 2.72 12.44
N ARG A 80 -6.66 3.75 12.71
CA ARG A 80 -7.07 4.72 11.68
C ARG A 80 -5.86 5.40 11.03
N GLU A 81 -4.83 5.72 11.82
CA GLU A 81 -3.60 6.31 11.32
C GLU A 81 -2.79 5.32 10.47
N LEU A 82 -2.70 4.05 10.88
CA LEU A 82 -2.07 3.00 10.06
C LEU A 82 -2.80 2.83 8.72
N LEU A 83 -4.13 2.79 8.74
CA LEU A 83 -4.97 2.69 7.54
C LEU A 83 -4.81 3.92 6.61
N ARG A 84 -4.71 5.13 7.18
CA ARG A 84 -4.44 6.36 6.42
C ARG A 84 -3.09 6.28 5.70
N ARG A 85 -2.04 5.88 6.40
CA ARG A 85 -0.70 5.69 5.84
C ARG A 85 -0.68 4.60 4.76
N ALA A 86 -1.39 3.50 4.97
CA ALA A 86 -1.55 2.44 3.96
C ALA A 86 -2.21 2.98 2.68
N ALA A 87 -3.26 3.80 2.81
CA ALA A 87 -3.95 4.40 1.67
C ALA A 87 -3.02 5.32 0.85
N GLU A 88 -2.15 6.07 1.52
CA GLU A 88 -1.15 6.93 0.87
C GLU A 88 -0.11 6.12 0.09
N LEU A 89 0.40 5.03 0.66
CA LEU A 89 1.34 4.14 -0.02
C LEU A 89 0.69 3.40 -1.19
N VAL A 90 -0.53 2.87 -1.02
CA VAL A 90 -1.29 2.24 -2.12
C VAL A 90 -1.50 3.23 -3.27
N LYS A 91 -1.81 4.49 -2.97
CA LYS A 91 -1.96 5.53 -3.98
C LYS A 91 -0.65 5.77 -4.75
N ARG A 92 0.50 5.81 -4.07
CA ARG A 92 1.84 5.92 -4.70
C ARG A 92 2.17 4.67 -5.54
N ARG A 93 2.02 3.48 -4.97
CA ARG A 93 2.19 2.16 -5.62
C ARG A 93 1.40 2.05 -6.93
N ASN A 94 0.16 2.52 -6.93
CA ASN A 94 -0.72 2.48 -8.09
C ASN A 94 -0.21 3.33 -9.28
N ARG A 95 0.73 4.24 -9.08
CA ARG A 95 1.43 4.94 -10.18
C ARG A 95 2.27 3.95 -11.00
N TYR A 96 2.92 3.01 -10.33
CA TYR A 96 3.85 2.07 -10.94
C TYR A 96 3.14 0.82 -11.45
N VAL A 97 2.22 0.25 -10.67
CA VAL A 97 1.56 -1.03 -11.01
C VAL A 97 0.49 -0.88 -12.10
N HIS A 98 -0.14 0.29 -12.19
CA HIS A 98 -1.16 0.58 -13.21
C HIS A 98 -0.67 1.59 -14.25
N GLY A 99 0.60 1.98 -14.19
CA GLY A 99 1.24 2.80 -15.20
C GLY A 99 1.94 1.94 -16.24
N THR A 100 1.97 2.40 -17.48
CA THR A 100 2.86 1.85 -18.51
C THR A 100 4.17 2.63 -18.50
N ALA A 101 5.30 1.93 -18.47
CA ALA A 101 6.60 2.58 -18.66
C ALA A 101 6.77 2.96 -20.14
N ILE A 102 7.01 4.25 -20.41
CA ILE A 102 7.29 4.76 -21.75
C ILE A 102 8.57 5.59 -21.73
N TYR A 103 9.38 5.50 -22.79
CA TYR A 103 10.52 6.39 -22.97
C TYR A 103 10.12 7.60 -23.78
N ASP A 104 10.65 8.76 -23.42
CA ASP A 104 10.49 9.97 -24.20
C ASP A 104 11.59 10.15 -25.25
N ALA A 105 11.50 11.24 -26.02
CA ALA A 105 12.50 11.54 -27.06
C ALA A 105 13.90 11.80 -26.48
N ALA A 106 14.02 12.08 -25.18
CA ALA A 106 15.28 12.23 -24.47
C ALA A 106 15.77 10.91 -23.84
N GLY A 107 15.04 9.80 -24.00
CA GLY A 107 15.37 8.50 -23.41
C GLY A 107 15.10 8.38 -21.90
N ILE A 108 14.35 9.33 -21.32
CA ILE A 108 13.92 9.25 -19.91
C ILE A 108 12.70 8.35 -19.83
N ALA A 109 12.68 7.41 -18.88
CA ALA A 109 11.51 6.57 -18.64
C ALA A 109 10.48 7.31 -17.77
N HIS A 110 9.21 7.23 -18.18
CA HIS A 110 8.07 7.82 -17.51
C HIS A 110 7.03 6.75 -17.22
N THR A 111 6.37 6.88 -16.07
CA THR A 111 5.11 6.18 -15.83
C THR A 111 3.99 6.94 -16.55
N PHE A 112 3.20 6.21 -17.31
CA PHE A 112 2.08 6.73 -18.08
C PHE A 112 0.78 6.10 -17.61
N ARG A 113 -0.18 6.92 -17.19
CA ARG A 113 -1.48 6.42 -16.72
C ARG A 113 -2.62 7.27 -17.26
N MET A 114 -3.62 6.61 -17.83
CA MET A 114 -4.94 7.20 -18.00
C MET A 114 -5.77 6.96 -16.73
N ARG A 115 -6.28 8.05 -16.14
CA ARG A 115 -7.27 7.94 -15.08
C ARG A 115 -8.65 7.95 -15.70
N HIS A 116 -9.38 6.85 -15.56
CA HIS A 116 -10.78 6.77 -15.96
C HIS A 116 -11.55 7.95 -15.34
N ARG A 117 -12.17 8.80 -16.17
CA ARG A 117 -12.89 10.05 -15.82
C ARG A 117 -12.06 11.33 -15.59
N LYS A 118 -10.74 11.35 -15.79
CA LYS A 118 -10.00 12.63 -15.93
C LYS A 118 -9.52 12.79 -17.37
N VAL A 119 -9.90 13.90 -18.00
CA VAL A 119 -9.33 14.31 -19.28
C VAL A 119 -7.92 14.82 -18.99
N GLY A 120 -6.92 13.96 -19.21
CA GLY A 120 -5.53 14.31 -18.95
C GLY A 120 -4.65 13.07 -18.79
N LEU A 121 -3.51 13.10 -19.46
CA LEU A 121 -2.46 12.10 -19.29
C LEU A 121 -1.62 12.48 -18.07
N GLU A 122 -1.58 11.60 -17.08
CA GLU A 122 -0.63 11.74 -15.98
C GLU A 122 0.67 11.08 -16.41
N ARG A 123 1.69 11.91 -16.58
CA ARG A 123 3.05 11.50 -16.90
C ARG A 123 3.96 11.94 -15.75
N ALA A 124 4.65 11.00 -15.14
CA ALA A 124 5.63 11.27 -14.10
C ALA A 124 6.90 10.47 -14.39
N PRO A 125 8.10 11.05 -14.20
CA PRO A 125 9.35 10.31 -14.31
C PRO A 125 9.32 9.07 -13.42
N VAL A 126 9.93 7.98 -13.89
CA VAL A 126 10.18 6.82 -13.03
C VAL A 126 11.22 7.21 -12.00
N ASP A 127 10.85 7.09 -10.73
CA ASP A 127 11.71 7.37 -9.60
C ASP A 127 12.00 6.06 -8.85
N LEU A 128 13.28 5.65 -8.85
CA LEU A 128 13.75 4.43 -8.20
C LEU A 128 13.84 4.57 -6.68
N GLU A 129 14.02 5.79 -6.17
CA GLU A 129 14.03 6.07 -4.74
C GLU A 129 12.60 6.00 -4.20
N ASP A 130 11.62 6.57 -4.91
CA ASP A 130 10.19 6.46 -4.56
C ASP A 130 9.74 4.98 -4.49
N LEU A 131 10.20 4.12 -5.41
CA LEU A 131 9.92 2.66 -5.34
C LEU A 131 10.47 2.02 -4.05
N SER A 132 11.71 2.34 -3.68
CA SER A 132 12.34 1.83 -2.45
C SER A 132 11.67 2.38 -1.20
N ASP A 133 11.29 3.65 -1.19
CA ASP A 133 10.57 4.29 -0.09
C ASP A 133 9.19 3.68 0.11
N ILE A 134 8.47 3.38 -0.99
CA ILE A 134 7.18 2.70 -0.93
C ILE A 134 7.36 1.30 -0.35
N ALA A 135 8.35 0.53 -0.82
CA ALA A 135 8.63 -0.81 -0.30
C ALA A 135 8.93 -0.78 1.20
N HIS A 136 9.83 0.10 1.64
CA HIS A 136 10.15 0.27 3.04
C HIS A 136 8.93 0.70 3.87
N GLY A 137 8.12 1.61 3.34
CA GLY A 137 6.87 2.04 3.98
C GLY A 137 5.90 0.87 4.23
N PHE A 138 5.77 -0.05 3.27
CA PHE A 138 4.93 -1.24 3.44
C PHE A 138 5.49 -2.23 4.47
N VAL A 139 6.82 -2.41 4.53
CA VAL A 139 7.47 -3.20 5.58
C VAL A 139 7.14 -2.63 6.96
N THR A 140 7.35 -1.32 7.16
CA THR A 140 7.06 -0.66 8.43
C THR A 140 5.58 -0.77 8.80
N LEU A 141 4.66 -0.63 7.84
CA LEU A 141 3.23 -0.80 8.10
C LEU A 141 2.87 -2.23 8.48
N SER A 142 3.46 -3.23 7.81
CA SER A 142 3.20 -4.65 8.12
C SER A 142 3.61 -4.97 9.56
N ILE A 143 4.77 -4.47 10.00
CA ILE A 143 5.23 -4.59 11.40
C ILE A 143 4.23 -3.89 12.35
N ALA A 144 3.85 -2.65 12.04
CA ALA A 144 2.94 -1.88 12.89
C ALA A 144 1.54 -2.49 12.99
N PHE A 145 1.00 -3.07 11.90
CA PHE A 145 -0.25 -3.81 11.95
C PHE A 145 -0.12 -5.04 12.84
N ASN A 146 0.97 -5.79 12.73
CA ASN A 146 1.22 -6.96 13.57
C ASN A 146 1.29 -6.59 15.06
N GLU A 147 2.01 -5.52 15.39
CA GLU A 147 2.10 -5.00 16.77
C GLU A 147 0.75 -4.53 17.29
N TRP A 148 -0.04 -3.84 16.47
CA TRP A 148 -1.38 -3.41 16.83
C TRP A 148 -2.30 -4.60 17.11
N ILE A 149 -2.29 -5.62 16.24
CA ILE A 149 -3.08 -6.85 16.43
C ILE A 149 -2.69 -7.55 17.72
N ALA A 150 -1.39 -7.73 17.97
CA ALA A 150 -0.91 -8.37 19.19
C ALA A 150 -1.30 -7.58 20.45
N ALA A 151 -1.27 -6.24 20.40
CA ALA A 151 -1.63 -5.39 21.52
C ALA A 151 -3.14 -5.37 21.83
N VAL A 152 -4.00 -5.67 20.86
CA VAL A 152 -5.46 -5.65 21.04
C VAL A 152 -6.02 -7.06 21.29
N TYR A 153 -5.45 -8.10 20.65
CA TYR A 153 -6.00 -9.46 20.65
C TYR A 153 -5.04 -10.54 21.15
N GLY A 154 -3.79 -10.18 21.51
CA GLY A 154 -2.75 -11.14 21.85
C GLY A 154 -2.95 -11.89 23.18
N GLU A 155 -3.80 -11.38 24.07
CA GLU A 155 -4.06 -12.01 25.38
C GLU A 155 -5.15 -13.11 25.28
N ASP A 156 -6.07 -13.02 24.32
CA ASP A 156 -7.22 -13.94 24.20
C ASP A 156 -6.89 -15.28 23.52
N GLN A 157 -5.75 -15.40 22.84
CA GLN A 157 -5.36 -16.65 22.14
C GLN A 157 -4.51 -17.60 22.99
N ALA A 158 -4.18 -17.24 24.23
CA ALA A 158 -3.39 -18.06 25.14
C ALA A 158 -4.24 -18.90 26.13
N ALA A 159 -5.56 -18.80 26.05
CA ALA A 159 -6.54 -19.53 26.86
C ALA A 159 -7.24 -20.63 26.05
#